data_AF-A0A1J6VTL3-F1
#
_entry.id   AF-A0A1J6VTL3-F1
#
_cell.length_a   1.000
_cell.length_b   1.000
_cell.length_c   1.000
_cell.angle_alpha   90.00
_cell.angle_beta   90.00
_cell.angle_gamma   90.00
#
_symmetry.space_group_name_H-M   'P 1'
#
loop_
_entity.id
_entity.type
_entity.pdbx_description
1 polymer ?
#
loop_
_entity_poly.entity_id
_entity_poly.type
_entity_poly.pdbx_seq_one_letter_code
_entity_poly.pdbx_strand_id
1 'polypeptide(L)'
;MNKVLMSSMVGKVVKINRGGSEARTGLLLSAGDDYFVLQTKEEGILYIASQHVKSITENAKQGIDFVSEGSESLVWSSAVDFTSMLGELKHQWVTINRGGPEKIEGVLEDANGDYITLILKEEVIRLASYHVKSVAVSVKKKEEEKEEENKSEDSGESSNSKQSSSENKSNSNKGNSKNSKDSSKNSNLNRYYYEIEALDF
;
A
#
# COMPACT_ATOMS: atom_id res chain seq x y z
N MET A 1 15.86 12.20 3.77
CA MET A 1 15.67 13.05 2.59
C MET A 1 15.27 14.45 3.05
N ASN A 2 15.62 15.55 2.35
CA ASN A 2 15.35 16.91 2.83
C ASN A 2 14.13 17.57 2.13
N LYS A 3 13.54 18.56 2.81
CA LYS A 3 12.37 19.30 2.33
C LYS A 3 12.62 19.99 0.99
N VAL A 4 13.77 20.68 0.82
CA VAL A 4 14.08 21.46 -0.39
C VAL A 4 14.00 20.59 -1.66
N LEU A 5 14.61 19.40 -1.62
CA LEU A 5 14.53 18.47 -2.74
C LEU A 5 13.09 17.99 -2.98
N MET A 6 12.37 17.62 -1.92
CA MET A 6 10.99 17.14 -2.02
C MET A 6 10.05 18.20 -2.59
N SER A 7 10.14 19.44 -2.12
CA SER A 7 9.36 20.57 -2.64
C SER A 7 9.60 20.80 -4.14
N SER A 8 10.83 20.62 -4.64
CA SER A 8 11.13 20.74 -6.07
C SER A 8 10.49 19.65 -6.95
N MET A 9 10.01 18.57 -6.33
CA MET A 9 9.39 17.42 -7.00
C MET A 9 7.88 17.37 -6.82
N VAL A 10 7.28 18.33 -6.09
CA VAL A 10 5.83 18.41 -5.92
C VAL A 10 5.17 18.59 -7.30
N GLY A 11 4.07 17.86 -7.53
CA GLY A 11 3.38 17.80 -8.82
C GLY A 11 4.00 16.81 -9.82
N LYS A 12 5.12 16.16 -9.47
CA LYS A 12 5.73 15.13 -10.31
C LYS A 12 5.38 13.73 -9.85
N VAL A 13 5.32 12.81 -10.80
CA VAL A 13 5.26 11.38 -10.50
C VAL A 13 6.67 10.90 -10.18
N VAL A 14 6.84 10.32 -8.99
CA VAL A 14 8.14 9.89 -8.47
C VAL A 14 8.07 8.46 -7.98
N LYS A 15 9.20 7.76 -8.03
CA LYS A 15 9.40 6.49 -7.34
C LYS A 15 10.21 6.73 -6.06
N ILE A 16 9.57 6.49 -4.93
CA ILE A 16 10.17 6.48 -3.59
C ILE A 16 10.75 5.08 -3.34
N ASN A 17 12.03 5.03 -2.97
CA ASN A 17 12.82 3.81 -2.82
C ASN A 17 12.87 2.95 -4.11
N ARG A 18 14.08 2.68 -4.63
CA ARG A 18 14.22 1.97 -5.91
C ARG A 18 13.71 0.52 -5.89
N GLY A 19 13.58 -0.10 -4.71
CA GLY A 19 13.06 -1.46 -4.49
C GLY A 19 12.82 -1.75 -3.01
N GLY A 20 12.39 -2.98 -2.69
CA GLY A 20 12.03 -3.43 -1.33
C GLY A 20 10.54 -3.30 -1.03
N SER A 21 10.10 -3.75 0.16
CA SER A 21 8.70 -3.67 0.62
C SER A 21 8.16 -2.24 0.64
N GLU A 22 9.04 -1.29 0.95
CA GLU A 22 8.75 0.15 1.07
C GLU A 22 8.85 0.92 -0.27
N ALA A 23 9.04 0.25 -1.41
CA ALA A 23 9.12 0.93 -2.70
C ALA A 23 7.73 1.37 -3.20
N ARG A 24 7.56 2.65 -3.53
CA ARG A 24 6.29 3.22 -3.99
C ARG A 24 6.47 4.11 -5.19
N THR A 25 5.45 4.15 -6.02
CA THR A 25 5.34 5.07 -7.15
C THR A 25 4.05 5.84 -7.01
N GLY A 26 4.13 7.17 -7.16
CA GLY A 26 2.96 8.01 -7.00
C GLY A 26 3.20 9.47 -7.38
N LEU A 27 2.14 10.25 -7.38
CA LEU A 27 2.19 11.71 -7.54
C LEU A 27 2.57 12.35 -6.21
N LEU A 28 3.66 13.12 -6.17
CA LEU A 28 4.05 13.85 -4.96
C LEU A 28 3.14 15.07 -4.81
N LEU A 29 2.30 15.09 -3.77
CA LEU A 29 1.28 16.12 -3.55
C LEU A 29 1.81 17.29 -2.72
N SER A 30 2.58 17.01 -1.67
CA SER A 30 3.13 18.04 -0.78
C SER A 30 4.36 17.54 -0.04
N ALA A 31 5.11 18.47 0.55
CA ALA A 31 6.29 18.19 1.37
C ALA A 31 6.25 19.04 2.65
N GLY A 32 6.17 18.38 3.80
CA GLY A 32 6.37 18.97 5.12
C GLY A 32 7.86 19.08 5.46
N ASP A 33 8.18 19.34 6.72
CA ASP A 33 9.56 19.50 7.19
C ASP A 33 10.33 18.18 7.19
N ASP A 34 9.69 17.12 7.69
CA ASP A 34 10.27 15.79 7.89
C ASP A 34 9.42 14.67 7.28
N TYR A 35 8.42 15.02 6.45
CA TYR A 35 7.57 14.07 5.72
C TYR A 35 7.12 14.61 4.37
N PHE A 36 6.50 13.76 3.56
CA PHE A 36 5.83 14.18 2.34
C PHE A 36 4.60 13.32 2.06
N VAL A 37 3.73 13.83 1.19
CA VAL A 37 2.46 13.19 0.83
C VAL A 37 2.54 12.68 -0.59
N LEU A 38 2.28 11.40 -0.77
CA LEU A 38 2.31 10.69 -2.03
C LEU A 38 0.91 10.15 -2.33
N GLN A 39 0.35 10.51 -3.48
CA GLN A 39 -0.82 9.83 -4.00
C GLN A 39 -0.40 8.54 -4.70
N THR A 40 -0.90 7.40 -4.25
CA THR A 40 -0.62 6.10 -4.85
C THR A 40 -1.92 5.47 -5.38
N LYS A 41 -1.81 4.56 -6.35
CA LYS A 41 -2.97 3.83 -6.86
C LYS A 41 -3.55 2.83 -5.85
N GLU A 42 -2.68 2.29 -4.99
CA GLU A 42 -3.02 1.19 -4.09
C GLU A 42 -3.62 1.70 -2.77
N GLU A 43 -3.11 2.82 -2.25
CA GLU A 43 -3.42 3.30 -0.88
C GLU A 43 -4.10 4.67 -0.89
N GLY A 44 -4.31 5.30 -2.05
CA GLY A 44 -4.83 6.66 -2.11
C GLY A 44 -3.79 7.66 -1.59
N ILE A 45 -4.02 8.23 -0.41
CA ILE A 45 -3.11 9.19 0.22
C ILE A 45 -2.16 8.47 1.18
N LEU A 46 -0.85 8.59 0.91
CA LEU A 46 0.21 7.99 1.70
C LEU A 46 1.15 9.08 2.25
N TYR A 47 1.25 9.17 3.56
CA TYR A 47 2.21 10.02 4.26
C TYR A 47 3.49 9.23 4.50
N ILE A 48 4.66 9.77 4.15
CA ILE A 48 5.94 9.06 4.27
C ILE A 48 6.94 9.92 5.06
N ALA A 49 7.50 9.34 6.12
CA ALA A 49 8.55 9.97 6.92
C ALA A 49 9.85 10.06 6.12
N SER A 50 10.38 11.28 5.95
CA SER A 50 11.52 11.57 5.09
C SER A 50 12.82 10.92 5.56
N GLN A 51 12.96 10.62 6.85
CA GLN A 51 14.14 9.96 7.44
C GLN A 51 14.35 8.53 6.96
N HIS A 52 13.28 7.83 6.56
CA HIS A 52 13.34 6.43 6.10
C HIS A 52 13.48 6.28 4.59
N VAL A 53 13.49 7.40 3.86
CA VAL A 53 13.57 7.40 2.40
C VAL A 53 15.02 7.41 1.94
N LYS A 54 15.39 6.34 1.23
CA LYS A 54 16.75 6.07 0.76
C LYS A 54 17.01 6.63 -0.62
N SER A 55 15.97 6.75 -1.45
CA SER A 55 16.11 7.28 -2.80
C SER A 55 14.78 7.83 -3.31
N ILE A 56 14.85 8.85 -4.15
CA ILE A 56 13.75 9.31 -4.99
C ILE A 56 14.20 9.21 -6.46
N THR A 57 13.32 8.78 -7.35
CA THR A 57 13.63 8.60 -8.77
C THR A 57 12.54 9.24 -9.62
N GLU A 58 12.95 10.12 -10.53
CA GLU A 58 12.13 10.71 -11.58
C GLU A 58 12.55 10.10 -12.92
N ASN A 59 11.62 9.70 -13.78
CA ASN A 59 11.95 9.23 -15.13
C ASN A 59 11.96 10.40 -16.10
N ALA A 60 13.16 10.90 -16.41
CA ALA A 60 13.39 12.07 -17.26
C ALA A 60 13.01 11.89 -18.75
N LYS A 61 12.76 10.67 -19.22
CA LYS A 61 12.54 10.40 -20.66
C LYS A 61 11.08 10.13 -21.03
N GLN A 62 10.31 9.50 -20.13
CA GLN A 62 8.97 8.99 -20.44
C GLN A 62 7.93 9.37 -19.39
N GLY A 63 8.32 10.11 -18.34
CA GLY A 63 7.50 10.18 -17.14
C GLY A 63 7.36 8.81 -16.49
N ILE A 64 6.61 8.72 -15.41
CA ILE A 64 6.25 7.44 -14.79
C ILE A 64 4.75 7.27 -15.00
N ASP A 65 4.32 6.13 -15.55
CA ASP A 65 2.91 5.85 -15.85
C ASP A 65 2.07 5.81 -14.57
N PHE A 66 1.45 6.95 -14.27
CA PHE A 66 0.55 7.12 -13.16
C PHE A 66 -0.74 7.76 -13.64
N VAL A 67 -1.79 6.94 -13.73
CA VAL A 67 -3.15 7.38 -13.97
C VAL A 67 -3.84 7.34 -12.62
N SER A 68 -4.20 8.51 -12.08
CA SER A 68 -5.09 8.60 -10.92
C SER A 68 -6.52 8.32 -11.41
N GLU A 69 -7.12 7.23 -10.97
CA GLU A 69 -8.56 7.01 -11.20
C GLU A 69 -9.33 7.95 -10.26
N GLY A 70 -10.13 8.86 -10.84
CA GLY A 70 -11.00 9.76 -10.08
C GLY A 70 -10.41 11.13 -9.78
N SER A 71 -11.06 12.18 -10.28
CA SER A 71 -10.85 13.57 -9.89
C SER A 71 -11.63 13.90 -8.61
N GLU A 72 -11.55 13.04 -7.61
CA GLU A 72 -12.09 13.38 -6.30
C GLU A 72 -11.11 14.34 -5.64
N SER A 73 -11.62 15.40 -5.02
CA SER A 73 -10.82 16.33 -4.23
C SER A 73 -10.32 15.59 -2.99
N LEU A 74 -9.26 14.80 -3.14
CA LEU A 74 -8.61 14.14 -2.01
C LEU A 74 -8.13 15.23 -1.07
N VAL A 75 -8.54 15.13 0.19
CA VAL A 75 -8.06 16.02 1.25
C VAL A 75 -6.89 15.32 1.93
N TRP A 76 -5.80 16.04 2.11
CA TRP A 76 -4.63 15.57 2.85
C TRP A 76 -4.22 16.61 3.89
N SER A 77 -3.53 16.14 4.94
CA SER A 77 -3.01 16.98 6.00
C SER A 77 -2.02 18.02 5.47
N SER A 78 -2.17 19.26 5.97
CA SER A 78 -1.28 20.39 5.68
C SER A 78 -0.35 20.75 6.84
N ALA A 79 -0.20 19.83 7.80
CA ALA A 79 0.64 20.01 8.97
C ALA A 79 2.11 20.29 8.59
N VAL A 80 2.83 20.92 9.52
CA VAL A 80 4.21 21.35 9.30
C VAL A 80 5.17 20.16 9.37
N ASP A 81 5.00 19.29 10.36
CA ASP A 81 5.85 18.13 10.65
C ASP A 81 5.05 16.83 10.79
N PHE A 82 5.76 15.70 10.83
CA PHE A 82 5.19 14.37 10.81
C PHE A 82 4.39 14.06 12.07
N THR A 83 4.83 14.52 13.24
CA THR A 83 4.11 14.32 14.50
C THR A 83 2.80 15.10 14.51
N SER A 84 2.81 16.35 14.05
CA SER A 84 1.61 17.17 13.91
C SER A 84 0.65 16.57 12.88
N MET A 85 1.17 16.05 11.77
CA MET A 85 0.39 15.32 10.77
C MET A 85 -0.31 14.10 11.37
N LEU A 86 0.40 13.28 12.16
CA LEU A 86 -0.20 12.15 12.88
C LEU A 86 -1.28 12.63 13.86
N GLY A 87 -1.09 13.79 14.49
CA GLY A 87 -2.09 14.43 15.35
C GLY A 87 -3.40 14.76 14.61
N GLU A 88 -3.33 15.19 13.35
CA GLU A 88 -4.52 15.43 12.51
C GLU A 88 -5.22 14.12 12.07
N LEU A 89 -4.52 12.99 12.13
CA LEU A 89 -5.05 11.67 11.81
C LEU A 89 -5.65 10.93 13.02
N LYS A 90 -5.68 11.56 14.21
CA LYS A 90 -6.29 10.95 15.40
C LYS A 90 -7.75 10.56 15.16
N HIS A 91 -8.12 9.43 15.74
CA HIS A 91 -9.40 8.75 15.63
C HIS A 91 -9.75 8.24 14.22
N GLN A 92 -8.82 8.32 13.25
CA GLN A 92 -9.00 7.73 11.92
C GLN A 92 -8.45 6.30 11.88
N TRP A 93 -9.04 5.48 11.01
CA TRP A 93 -8.48 4.16 10.70
C TRP A 93 -7.29 4.32 9.76
N VAL A 94 -6.12 3.88 10.21
CA VAL A 94 -4.86 4.03 9.49
C VAL A 94 -4.16 2.69 9.31
N THR A 95 -3.36 2.63 8.25
CA THR A 95 -2.40 1.55 8.01
C THR A 95 -1.01 2.13 8.19
N ILE A 96 -0.29 1.63 9.19
CA ILE A 96 1.09 2.00 9.51
C ILE A 96 2.05 1.05 8.80
N ASN A 97 3.04 1.64 8.12
CA ASN A 97 4.01 0.96 7.27
C ASN A 97 3.32 0.10 6.20
N ARG A 98 4.08 -0.57 5.33
CA ARG A 98 3.48 -1.58 4.46
C ARG A 98 4.44 -2.65 4.01
N GLY A 99 3.93 -3.89 4.04
CA GLY A 99 4.64 -5.07 3.59
C GLY A 99 5.54 -5.61 4.69
N GLY A 100 5.66 -6.94 4.73
CA GLY A 100 6.41 -7.61 5.79
C GLY A 100 5.74 -7.53 7.16
N PRO A 101 6.46 -7.94 8.22
CA PRO A 101 5.91 -8.10 9.57
C PRO A 101 5.68 -6.78 10.31
N GLU A 102 6.12 -5.65 9.76
CA GLU A 102 6.01 -4.32 10.38
C GLU A 102 4.71 -3.58 10.01
N LYS A 103 3.87 -4.17 9.14
CA LYS A 103 2.56 -3.59 8.76
C LYS A 103 1.58 -3.77 9.91
N ILE A 104 0.95 -2.68 10.34
CA ILE A 104 -0.07 -2.68 11.41
C ILE A 104 -1.24 -1.80 10.97
N GLU A 105 -2.47 -2.19 11.31
CA GLU A 105 -3.67 -1.41 11.03
C GLU A 105 -4.43 -1.15 12.33
N GLY A 106 -5.20 -0.07 12.41
CA GLY A 106 -6.03 0.23 13.57
C GLY A 106 -6.50 1.68 13.59
N VAL A 107 -7.22 2.05 14.65
CA VAL A 107 -7.59 3.44 14.92
C VAL A 107 -6.41 4.14 15.59
N LEU A 108 -5.94 5.25 15.03
CA LEU A 108 -4.88 6.06 15.65
C LEU A 108 -5.45 6.85 16.83
N GLU A 109 -5.15 6.44 18.06
CA GLU A 109 -5.67 7.09 19.26
C GLU A 109 -4.78 8.27 19.71
N ASP A 110 -3.47 8.06 19.72
CA ASP A 110 -2.52 9.07 20.14
C ASP A 110 -1.25 9.05 19.29
N ALA A 111 -0.59 10.21 19.20
CA ALA A 111 0.67 10.38 18.50
C ALA A 111 1.48 11.50 19.16
N ASN A 112 2.73 11.20 19.48
CA ASN A 112 3.70 12.15 20.00
C ASN A 112 5.10 11.86 19.41
N GLY A 113 6.12 12.59 19.86
CA GLY A 113 7.49 12.43 19.37
C GLY A 113 8.12 11.07 19.67
N ASP A 114 7.65 10.36 20.69
CA ASP A 114 8.25 9.12 21.18
C ASP A 114 7.53 7.88 20.62
N TYR A 115 6.19 7.87 20.66
CA TYR A 115 5.37 6.77 20.18
C TYR A 115 4.01 7.21 19.63
N ILE A 116 3.41 6.31 18.87
CA ILE A 116 1.98 6.32 18.50
C ILE A 116 1.24 5.21 19.24
N THR A 117 -0.06 5.41 19.45
CA THR A 117 -0.97 4.41 20.02
C THR A 117 -2.03 4.07 19.00
N LEU A 118 -2.16 2.79 18.65
CA LEU A 118 -3.21 2.24 17.80
C LEU A 118 -4.15 1.37 18.63
N ILE A 119 -5.43 1.40 18.31
CA ILE A 119 -6.43 0.46 18.81
C ILE A 119 -6.84 -0.48 17.68
N LEU A 120 -6.64 -1.77 17.88
CA LEU A 120 -7.07 -2.82 16.96
C LEU A 120 -7.82 -3.90 17.74
N LYS A 121 -9.14 -3.99 17.52
CA LYS A 121 -10.02 -4.90 18.28
C LYS A 121 -9.88 -4.63 19.79
N GLU A 122 -9.39 -5.61 20.55
CA GLU A 122 -9.18 -5.54 22.01
C GLU A 122 -7.73 -5.21 22.39
N GLU A 123 -6.88 -4.90 21.41
CA GLU A 123 -5.45 -4.63 21.62
C GLU A 123 -5.15 -3.13 21.55
N VAL A 124 -4.33 -2.67 22.49
CA VAL A 124 -3.71 -1.33 22.49
C VAL A 124 -2.24 -1.48 22.13
N ILE A 125 -1.89 -1.07 20.91
CA ILE A 125 -0.57 -1.23 20.33
C ILE A 125 0.18 0.09 20.46
N ARG A 126 1.35 0.07 21.11
CA ARG A 126 2.27 1.23 21.16
C ARG A 126 3.47 0.97 20.26
N LEU A 127 3.66 1.85 19.27
CA LEU A 127 4.76 1.75 18.31
C LEU A 127 5.62 3.01 18.42
N ALA A 128 6.93 2.84 18.58
CA ALA A 128 7.83 4.00 18.64
C ALA A 128 7.73 4.82 17.34
N SER A 129 7.62 6.14 17.45
CA SER A 129 7.41 7.05 16.32
C SER A 129 8.55 6.94 15.30
N TYR A 130 9.77 6.63 15.77
CA TYR A 130 10.91 6.35 14.90
C TYR A 130 10.69 5.15 13.95
N HIS A 131 9.87 4.16 14.30
CA HIS A 131 9.56 3.01 13.46
C HIS A 131 8.37 3.20 12.51
N VAL A 132 7.72 4.37 12.57
CA VAL A 132 6.64 4.75 11.64
C VAL A 132 7.28 5.33 10.38
N LYS A 133 7.33 4.52 9.31
CA LYS A 133 7.89 4.87 8.00
C LYS A 133 6.85 5.52 7.10
N SER A 134 5.62 5.01 7.14
CA SER A 134 4.52 5.55 6.37
C SER A 134 3.17 5.36 7.06
N VAL A 135 2.20 6.19 6.70
CA VAL A 135 0.82 6.10 7.15
C VAL A 135 -0.10 6.27 5.95
N ALA A 136 -0.99 5.31 5.72
CA ALA A 136 -2.09 5.44 4.77
C ALA A 136 -3.41 5.59 5.54
N VAL A 137 -4.26 6.51 5.10
CA VAL A 137 -5.62 6.63 5.63
C VAL A 137 -6.51 5.70 4.82
N SER A 138 -7.00 4.63 5.45
CA SER A 138 -7.93 3.74 4.77
C SER A 138 -9.33 4.25 4.97
N VAL A 139 -9.98 4.67 3.89
CA VAL A 139 -11.44 4.85 3.90
C VAL A 139 -12.01 3.43 3.88
N LYS A 140 -12.55 2.95 5.01
CA LYS A 140 -13.15 1.61 5.07
C LYS A 140 -14.20 1.48 3.97
N LYS A 141 -13.88 0.72 2.94
CA LYS A 141 -14.90 0.09 2.11
C LYS A 141 -15.60 -0.91 3.03
N LYS A 142 -16.92 -0.80 3.19
CA LYS A 142 -17.71 -1.93 3.67
C LYS A 142 -17.55 -3.03 2.64
N GLU A 143 -16.62 -3.96 2.88
CA GLU A 143 -16.61 -5.24 2.18
C GLU A 143 -17.67 -6.09 2.86
N GLU A 144 -18.72 -6.44 2.12
CA GLU A 144 -19.60 -7.54 2.51
C GLU A 144 -18.74 -8.80 2.63
N GLU A 145 -18.79 -9.43 3.80
CA GLU A 145 -18.10 -10.68 4.12
C GLU A 145 -18.40 -11.71 3.03
N LYS A 146 -17.38 -12.09 2.25
CA LYS A 146 -17.47 -13.30 1.45
C LYS A 146 -17.18 -14.47 2.38
N GLU A 147 -18.22 -15.21 2.71
CA GLU A 147 -18.12 -16.51 3.37
C GLU A 147 -17.10 -17.39 2.63
N GLU A 148 -16.02 -17.75 3.33
CA GLU A 148 -15.11 -18.80 2.88
C GLU A 148 -15.80 -20.15 3.07
N GLU A 149 -16.31 -20.74 1.98
CA GLU A 149 -16.69 -22.15 1.93
C GLU A 149 -15.45 -23.03 2.17
N ASN A 150 -15.31 -23.52 3.40
CA ASN A 150 -14.40 -24.61 3.73
C ASN A 150 -14.84 -25.89 3.00
N LYS A 151 -14.14 -26.27 1.92
CA LYS A 151 -14.16 -27.64 1.42
C LYS A 151 -13.22 -28.50 2.25
N SER A 152 -13.81 -29.23 3.18
CA SER A 152 -13.26 -30.43 3.79
C SER A 152 -13.09 -31.52 2.72
N GLU A 153 -11.87 -32.00 2.51
CA GLU A 153 -11.60 -33.31 1.90
C GLU A 153 -10.92 -34.20 2.95
N ASP A 154 -11.64 -35.24 3.34
CA ASP A 154 -11.17 -36.35 4.18
C ASP A 154 -10.82 -37.56 3.31
N SER A 155 -9.79 -38.27 3.80
CA SER A 155 -9.40 -39.67 3.65
C SER A 155 -9.01 -40.28 2.28
N GLY A 156 -7.83 -40.93 2.29
CA GLY A 156 -7.40 -41.83 1.23
C GLY A 156 -5.94 -42.29 1.33
N GLU A 157 -5.57 -42.94 2.44
CA GLU A 157 -4.28 -43.62 2.61
C GLU A 157 -4.19 -44.85 1.68
N SER A 158 -3.11 -44.96 0.89
CA SER A 158 -2.66 -46.24 0.30
C SER A 158 -1.20 -46.16 -0.16
N SER A 159 -0.37 -46.90 0.54
CA SER A 159 1.02 -47.21 0.24
C SER A 159 1.17 -48.12 -0.99
N ASN A 160 2.12 -47.84 -1.90
CA ASN A 160 3.05 -48.89 -2.34
C ASN A 160 4.36 -48.36 -2.95
N SER A 161 5.36 -49.23 -2.85
CA SER A 161 6.80 -49.08 -3.02
C SER A 161 7.31 -49.40 -4.45
N LYS A 162 8.61 -49.10 -4.65
CA LYS A 162 9.57 -49.50 -5.71
C LYS A 162 9.71 -48.53 -6.90
N GLN A 163 10.81 -47.77 -6.98
CA GLN A 163 12.18 -48.14 -7.42
C GLN A 163 12.31 -48.27 -8.95
N SER A 164 12.98 -47.29 -9.60
CA SER A 164 14.22 -47.47 -10.38
C SER A 164 14.46 -46.40 -11.46
N SER A 165 15.70 -45.92 -11.45
CA SER A 165 16.55 -45.35 -12.52
C SER A 165 16.07 -45.44 -13.97
N SER A 166 16.27 -44.37 -14.75
CA SER A 166 17.45 -44.24 -15.64
C SER A 166 17.37 -43.01 -16.55
N GLU A 167 18.56 -42.63 -16.99
CA GLU A 167 18.96 -41.54 -17.88
C GLU A 167 18.18 -41.46 -19.21
N ASN A 168 17.99 -40.26 -19.77
CA ASN A 168 18.89 -39.71 -20.79
C ASN A 168 18.34 -38.45 -21.49
N LYS A 169 19.25 -37.48 -21.64
CA LYS A 169 19.57 -36.69 -22.84
C LYS A 169 18.46 -36.18 -23.79
N SER A 170 18.47 -34.84 -23.84
CA SER A 170 18.85 -34.03 -25.02
C SER A 170 17.78 -33.51 -26.00
N ASN A 171 17.94 -32.21 -26.25
CA ASN A 171 17.66 -31.44 -27.48
C ASN A 171 16.24 -31.46 -28.08
N SER A 172 15.64 -30.28 -28.20
CA SER A 172 15.80 -29.45 -29.41
C SER A 172 14.85 -28.25 -29.46
N ASN A 173 15.40 -27.16 -29.99
CA ASN A 173 14.79 -26.11 -30.83
C ASN A 173 13.37 -25.61 -30.50
N LYS A 174 13.35 -24.44 -29.87
CA LYS A 174 12.20 -23.55 -29.74
C LYS A 174 11.93 -22.83 -31.06
N GLY A 175 11.03 -23.41 -31.85
CA GLY A 175 10.42 -22.80 -33.04
C GLY A 175 9.19 -21.98 -32.68
N ASN A 176 9.23 -20.74 -33.14
CA ASN A 176 8.26 -19.65 -33.23
C ASN A 176 6.73 -19.89 -33.13
N SER A 177 6.07 -18.81 -32.70
CA SER A 177 4.80 -18.26 -33.21
C SER A 177 3.51 -18.42 -32.37
N LYS A 178 3.15 -17.26 -31.78
CA LYS A 178 1.82 -16.62 -31.72
C LYS A 178 0.59 -17.52 -31.54
N ASN A 179 -0.10 -17.30 -30.41
CA ASN A 179 -1.54 -17.18 -30.48
C ASN A 179 -2.04 -16.08 -29.54
N SER A 180 -2.48 -14.98 -30.15
CA SER A 180 -3.29 -13.92 -29.56
C SER A 180 -4.71 -14.45 -29.36
N LYS A 181 -5.21 -14.42 -28.12
CA LYS A 181 -6.64 -14.43 -27.86
C LYS A 181 -7.00 -13.19 -27.07
N ASP A 182 -7.51 -12.24 -27.84
CA ASP A 182 -8.39 -11.17 -27.43
C ASP A 182 -9.63 -11.79 -26.78
N SER A 183 -9.98 -11.35 -25.58
CA SER A 183 -11.27 -11.65 -24.95
C SER A 183 -11.82 -10.37 -24.33
N SER A 184 -12.69 -9.76 -25.10
CA SER A 184 -13.49 -8.59 -24.83
C SER A 184 -14.31 -8.71 -23.55
N LYS A 185 -14.15 -7.68 -22.71
CA LYS A 185 -15.19 -6.92 -21.98
C LYS A 185 -16.37 -7.71 -21.40
N ASN A 186 -16.39 -7.79 -20.08
CA ASN A 186 -17.63 -7.64 -19.32
C ASN A 186 -17.35 -6.80 -18.06
N SER A 187 -17.51 -5.48 -18.18
CA SER A 187 -17.36 -4.54 -17.07
C SER A 187 -18.72 -4.28 -16.44
N ASN A 188 -19.08 -5.07 -15.44
CA ASN A 188 -20.13 -4.70 -14.49
C ASN A 188 -19.54 -3.62 -13.56
N LEU A 189 -19.80 -2.35 -13.87
CA LEU A 189 -19.52 -1.24 -12.96
C LEU A 189 -20.52 -1.30 -11.80
N ASN A 190 -20.08 -1.81 -10.65
CA ASN A 190 -20.75 -1.54 -9.38
C ASN A 190 -20.31 -0.16 -8.89
N ARG A 191 -21.25 0.78 -8.88
CA ARG A 191 -21.11 2.15 -8.36
C ARG A 191 -21.44 2.12 -6.87
N TYR A 192 -20.45 2.29 -6.01
CA TYR A 192 -20.64 2.38 -4.56
C TYR A 192 -20.74 3.86 -4.13
N TYR A 193 -21.78 4.20 -3.38
CA TYR A 193 -21.93 5.48 -2.67
C TYR A 193 -21.49 5.31 -1.21
N TYR A 194 -20.86 6.34 -0.63
CA TYR A 194 -20.50 6.40 0.78
C TYR A 194 -21.37 7.41 1.51
N GLU A 195 -21.98 7.02 2.63
CA GLU A 195 -22.60 7.93 3.59
C GLU A 195 -21.63 8.15 4.76
N ILE A 196 -21.42 9.42 5.12
CA ILE A 196 -20.72 9.81 6.34
C ILE A 196 -21.78 9.95 7.42
N GLU A 197 -21.91 8.96 8.30
CA GLU A 197 -22.66 9.14 9.55
C GLU A 197 -21.82 9.98 10.50
N ALA A 198 -22.23 11.23 10.72
CA ALA A 198 -21.74 12.03 11.83
C ALA A 198 -22.22 11.36 13.13
N LEU A 199 -21.29 10.83 13.91
CA LEU A 199 -21.57 10.44 15.29
C LEU A 199 -21.45 11.71 16.15
N ASP A 200 -22.60 12.24 16.55
CA ASP A 200 -22.69 13.22 17.64
C ASP A 200 -22.23 12.54 18.94
N PHE A 201 -21.23 13.14 19.59
CA PHE A 201 -20.80 12.85 20.97
C PHE A 201 -21.41 13.86 21.94
#